data_AF-A0A925LAZ5-F1
#
_entry.id   AF-A0A925LAZ5-F1
#
_cell.length_a   1.000
_cell.length_b   1.000
_cell.length_c   1.000
_cell.angle_alpha   90.00
_cell.angle_beta   90.00
_cell.angle_gamma   90.00
#
_symmetry.space_group_name_H-M   'P 1'
#
loop_
_entity.id
_entity.type
_entity.pdbx_description
1 polymer ?
#
loop_
_entity_poly.entity_id
_entity_poly.type
_entity_poly.pdbx_seq_one_letter_code
_entity_poly.pdbx_strand_id
1 'polypeptide(L)'
;MRRLLLKLPLLALWPHGAHAQTRSDALRFGVITTTTVQDSRKAWEPFFADMRAATGMPVQGWYAESYLDAADALVTNTVQLAWVSSKTA
;
A
#
# COMPACT_ATOMS: atom_id res chain seq x y z
N MET A 1 47.57 0.90 47.69
CA MET A 1 47.19 -0.32 46.94
C MET A 1 46.36 0.12 45.74
N ARG A 2 46.88 -0.01 44.51
CA ARG A 2 46.46 -1.03 43.51
C ARG A 2 44.94 -1.00 43.30
N ARG A 3 44.33 -0.74 42.15
CA ARG A 3 44.66 -0.71 40.71
C ARG A 3 43.51 0.12 40.07
N LEU A 4 43.79 1.11 39.23
CA LEU A 4 43.96 0.97 37.79
C LEU A 4 42.70 0.42 37.07
N LEU A 5 42.11 1.31 36.27
CA LEU A 5 41.31 1.09 35.06
C LEU A 5 40.09 0.16 35.13
N LEU A 6 38.91 0.76 34.92
CA LEU A 6 38.13 0.44 33.71
C LEU A 6 37.18 1.60 33.39
N LYS A 7 37.68 2.65 32.75
CA LYS A 7 36.82 3.53 31.94
C LYS A 7 36.37 2.67 30.76
N LEU A 8 35.09 2.30 30.73
CA LEU A 8 34.48 1.56 29.64
C LEU A 8 33.89 2.58 28.65
N PRO A 9 34.49 2.83 27.47
CA PRO A 9 33.81 3.56 26.41
C PRO A 9 33.17 2.52 25.49
N LEU A 10 31.85 2.44 25.47
CA LEU A 10 31.11 1.71 24.43
C LEU A 10 29.85 2.53 24.14
N LEU A 11 29.91 3.28 23.03
CA LEU A 11 29.16 2.99 21.81
C LEU A 11 27.65 3.18 22.04
N ALA A 12 27.06 4.30 21.63
CA ALA A 12 26.86 4.78 20.26
C ALA A 12 25.37 4.67 19.94
N LEU A 13 24.85 5.73 19.33
CA LEU A 13 23.65 5.76 18.52
C LEU A 13 22.42 5.09 19.15
N TRP A 14 21.64 5.88 19.87
CA TRP A 14 20.21 5.64 19.88
C TRP A 14 19.71 5.83 18.44
N PRO A 15 19.15 4.79 17.78
CA PRO A 15 18.50 4.99 16.49
C PRO A 15 17.21 5.77 16.78
N HIS A 16 17.30 7.10 16.76
CA HIS A 16 16.12 7.96 16.79
C HIS A 16 15.41 7.79 15.45
N GLY A 17 14.39 6.92 15.46
CA GLY A 17 13.47 6.75 14.35
C GLY A 17 14.09 6.01 13.18
N ALA A 18 13.84 4.70 13.13
CA ALA A 18 13.48 4.13 11.85
C ALA A 18 12.26 4.92 11.36
N HIS A 19 12.46 5.95 10.53
CA HIS A 19 11.39 6.39 9.67
C HIS A 19 10.94 5.13 8.95
N ALA A 20 9.70 4.72 9.18
CA ALA A 20 9.04 3.78 8.31
C ALA A 20 9.20 4.38 6.91
N GLN A 21 10.19 3.87 6.18
CA GLN A 21 10.44 4.27 4.82
C GLN A 21 9.18 3.84 4.13
N THR A 22 8.32 4.81 3.81
CA THR A 22 7.11 4.59 3.04
C THR A 22 7.60 3.88 1.80
N ARG A 23 7.48 2.55 1.81
CA ARG A 23 7.81 1.74 0.65
C ARG A 23 6.78 2.22 -0.34
N SER A 24 7.20 3.06 -1.27
CA SER A 24 6.35 3.63 -2.30
C SER A 24 6.04 2.55 -3.32
N ASP A 25 5.53 1.41 -2.85
CA ASP A 25 4.75 0.51 -3.65
C ASP A 25 3.49 1.30 -4.02
N ALA A 26 3.13 1.27 -5.29
CA ALA A 26 1.92 1.95 -5.74
C ALA A 26 0.72 1.49 -4.91
N LEU A 27 -0.10 2.43 -4.44
CA LEU A 27 -1.40 2.12 -3.88
C LEU A 27 -2.21 1.42 -4.96
N ARG A 28 -2.45 0.13 -4.78
CA ARG A 28 -3.28 -0.66 -5.67
C ARG A 28 -4.72 -0.57 -5.21
N PHE A 29 -5.55 0.00 -6.07
CA PHE A 29 -6.98 0.17 -5.86
C PHE A 29 -7.73 -0.93 -6.63
N GLY A 30 -8.42 -1.80 -5.90
CA GLY A 30 -9.21 -2.89 -6.46
C GLY A 30 -10.54 -2.42 -7.05
N VAL A 31 -10.87 -2.91 -8.24
CA VAL A 31 -12.15 -2.67 -8.92
C VAL A 31 -12.68 -3.99 -9.46
N ILE A 32 -13.92 -4.35 -9.14
CA ILE A 32 -14.60 -5.49 -9.76
C ILE A 32 -15.13 -5.05 -11.14
N THR A 33 -14.74 -5.77 -12.19
CA THR A 33 -15.12 -5.44 -13.57
C THR A 33 -16.41 -6.16 -13.98
N THR A 34 -17.34 -5.46 -14.64
CA THR A 34 -18.63 -6.03 -15.09
C THR A 34 -18.67 -6.38 -16.58
N THR A 35 -17.75 -5.84 -17.38
CA THR A 35 -17.64 -6.09 -18.82
C THR A 35 -16.23 -6.52 -19.18
N THR A 36 -15.32 -5.58 -19.40
CA THR A 36 -13.92 -5.81 -19.72
C THR A 36 -13.03 -4.97 -18.81
N VAL A 37 -11.79 -5.44 -18.62
CA VAL A 37 -10.76 -4.69 -17.88
C VAL A 37 -10.45 -3.37 -18.59
N GLN A 38 -10.44 -3.36 -19.92
CA GLN A 38 -10.12 -2.19 -20.74
C GLN A 38 -11.17 -1.08 -20.57
N ASP A 39 -12.45 -1.42 -20.57
CA ASP A 39 -13.53 -0.45 -20.36
C ASP A 39 -13.52 0.07 -18.92
N SER A 40 -13.32 -0.84 -17.96
CA SER A 40 -13.17 -0.47 -16.55
C SER A 40 -11.97 0.47 -16.34
N ARG A 41 -10.84 0.20 -16.99
CA ARG A 41 -9.67 1.08 -16.92
C ARG A 41 -9.96 2.47 -17.45
N LYS A 42 -10.59 2.57 -18.62
CA LYS A 42 -10.97 3.88 -19.19
C LYS A 42 -11.93 4.65 -18.27
N ALA A 43 -12.89 3.97 -17.66
CA ALA A 43 -13.86 4.60 -16.77
C ALA A 43 -13.25 5.08 -15.44
N TRP A 44 -12.29 4.33 -14.88
CA TRP A 44 -11.71 4.59 -13.56
C TRP A 44 -10.45 5.45 -13.58
N GLU A 45 -9.75 5.56 -14.72
CA GLU A 45 -8.51 6.32 -14.80
C GLU A 45 -8.64 7.80 -14.41
N PRO A 46 -9.73 8.54 -14.76
CA PRO A 46 -9.89 9.92 -14.30
C PRO A 46 -9.89 10.04 -12.77
N PHE A 47 -10.58 9.13 -12.08
CA PHE A 47 -10.60 9.10 -10.62
C PHE A 47 -9.21 8.79 -10.03
N PHE A 48 -8.46 7.86 -10.63
CA PHE A 48 -7.09 7.59 -10.19
C PHE A 48 -6.14 8.76 -10.46
N ALA A 49 -6.32 9.49 -11.56
CA ALA A 49 -5.57 10.72 -11.82
C ALA A 49 -5.82 11.77 -10.72
N ASP A 50 -7.07 11.97 -10.32
CA ASP A 50 -7.44 12.88 -9.24
C ASP A 50 -6.85 12.43 -7.89
N MET A 51 -6.89 11.13 -7.59
CA MET A 51 -6.26 10.58 -6.37
C MET A 51 -4.76 10.85 -6.35
N ARG A 52 -4.05 10.64 -7.47
CA ARG A 52 -2.61 10.91 -7.57
C ARG A 52 -2.33 12.40 -7.35
N ALA A 53 -3.12 13.28 -7.97
CA ALA A 53 -2.98 14.71 -7.85
C ALA A 53 -3.23 15.21 -6.40
N ALA A 54 -4.25 14.66 -5.74
CA ALA A 54 -4.64 15.07 -4.39
C ALA A 54 -3.71 14.53 -3.29
N THR A 55 -3.19 13.31 -3.45
CA THR A 55 -2.43 12.63 -2.39
C THR A 55 -0.92 12.67 -2.60
N GLY A 56 -0.45 12.91 -3.82
CA GLY A 56 0.95 12.76 -4.20
C GLY A 56 1.43 11.29 -4.20
N MET A 57 0.54 10.32 -4.02
CA MET A 57 0.88 8.90 -4.00
C MET A 57 0.80 8.27 -5.41
N PRO A 58 1.68 7.31 -5.74
CA PRO A 58 1.47 6.47 -6.90
C PRO A 58 0.21 5.61 -6.71
N VAL A 59 -0.78 5.73 -7.60
CA VAL A 59 -2.02 4.93 -7.58
C VAL A 59 -2.11 4.06 -8.84
N GLN A 60 -2.46 2.79 -8.70
CA GLN A 60 -2.66 1.86 -9.81
C GLN A 60 -3.98 1.10 -9.63
N GLY A 61 -4.73 0.95 -10.72
CA GLY A 61 -5.92 0.10 -10.74
C GLY A 61 -5.53 -1.38 -10.77
N TRP A 62 -6.15 -2.17 -9.89
CA TRP A 62 -6.15 -3.62 -9.92
C TRP A 62 -7.58 -4.09 -10.21
N TYR A 63 -7.73 -5.01 -11.15
CA TYR A 63 -9.05 -5.37 -11.70
C TYR A 63 -9.33 -6.84 -11.45
N ALA A 64 -10.42 -7.12 -10.73
CA ALA A 64 -10.90 -8.46 -10.43
C ALA A 64 -12.14 -8.81 -11.24
N GLU A 65 -12.29 -10.08 -11.56
CA GLU A 65 -13.50 -10.61 -12.20
C GLU A 65 -14.56 -10.97 -11.16
N SER A 66 -14.18 -11.31 -9.93
CA SER A 66 -15.10 -11.73 -8.87
C SER A 66 -14.90 -11.00 -7.55
N TYR A 67 -15.92 -11.08 -6.70
CA TYR A 67 -15.86 -10.58 -5.32
C TYR A 67 -14.85 -11.35 -4.47
N LEU A 68 -14.75 -12.68 -4.66
CA LEU A 68 -13.83 -13.51 -3.90
C LEU A 68 -12.38 -13.11 -4.18
N ASP A 69 -12.04 -12.83 -5.44
CA ASP A 69 -10.71 -12.36 -5.80
C ASP A 69 -10.40 -11.01 -5.16
N ALA A 70 -11.37 -10.10 -5.11
CA ALA A 70 -11.22 -8.81 -4.45
C ALA A 70 -11.05 -8.95 -2.92
N ALA A 71 -11.80 -9.85 -2.29
CA ALA A 71 -11.70 -10.15 -0.86
C ALA A 71 -10.33 -10.78 -0.52
N ASP A 72 -9.90 -11.77 -1.29
CA ASP A 72 -8.58 -12.40 -1.13
C ASP A 72 -7.46 -11.39 -1.39
N ALA A 73 -7.64 -10.48 -2.35
CA ALA A 73 -6.67 -9.42 -2.61
C ALA A 73 -6.56 -8.42 -1.45
N LEU A 74 -7.65 -8.13 -0.73
CA LEU A 74 -7.61 -7.33 0.49
C LEU A 74 -6.91 -8.09 1.64
N VAL A 75 -7.26 -9.36 1.85
CA VAL A 75 -6.69 -10.20 2.91
C VAL A 75 -5.19 -10.44 2.72
N THR A 76 -4.75 -10.66 1.49
CA THR A 76 -3.34 -10.85 1.13
C THR A 76 -2.55 -9.55 1.06
N ASN A 77 -3.20 -8.39 1.32
CA ASN A 77 -2.63 -7.06 1.15
C ASN A 77 -2.12 -6.81 -0.28
N THR A 78 -2.72 -7.48 -1.25
CA THR A 78 -2.48 -7.23 -2.68
C THR A 78 -3.01 -5.82 -3.00
N VAL A 79 -4.24 -5.50 -2.63
CA VAL A 79 -4.80 -4.15 -2.77
C VAL A 79 -4.99 -3.51 -1.41
N GLN A 80 -4.84 -2.19 -1.33
CA GLN A 80 -4.99 -1.43 -0.07
C GLN A 80 -6.41 -0.90 0.10
N LEU A 81 -7.11 -0.70 -1.01
CA LEU A 81 -8.49 -0.27 -1.04
C LEU A 81 -9.19 -0.97 -2.20
N ALA A 82 -10.48 -1.24 -2.08
CA ALA A 82 -11.26 -1.79 -3.19
C ALA A 82 -12.65 -1.16 -3.24
N TRP A 83 -13.10 -0.84 -4.45
CA TRP A 83 -14.51 -0.58 -4.72
C TRP A 83 -15.21 -1.90 -4.98
N VAL A 84 -15.95 -2.35 -3.97
CA VAL A 84 -16.81 -3.52 -4.05
C VAL A 84 -18.25 -3.07 -3.98
N SER A 85 -19.07 -3.54 -4.92
CA SER A 85 -20.52 -3.37 -4.84
C SER A 85 -21.11 -4.52 -4.03
N SER A 86 -22.12 -4.26 -3.21
CA SER A 86 -22.91 -5.29 -2.53
C SER A 86 -23.80 -6.01 -3.54
N LYS A 87 -23.21 -6.65 -4.56
CA LYS A 87 -23.97 -7.55 -5.41
C LYS A 87 -24.53 -8.61 -4.47
N THR A 88 -25.78 -8.46 -4.08
CA THR A 88 -26.65 -9.57 -3.77
C THR A 88 -26.47 -10.47 -4.99
N ALA A 89 -25.69 -11.55 -4.78
CA ALA A 89 -25.26 -12.45 -5.83
C ALA A 89 -26.45 -12.87 -6.69
#